data_AF-A0A6J5VHL6-F1
#
_entry.id   AF-A0A6J5VHL6-F1
#
_cell.length_a   1.000
_cell.length_b   1.000
_cell.length_c   1.000
_cell.angle_alpha   90.00
_cell.angle_beta   90.00
_cell.angle_gamma   90.00
#
_symmetry.space_group_name_H-M   'P 1'
#
loop_
_entity.id
_entity.type
_entity.pdbx_description
1 polymer ?
#
loop_
_entity_poly.entity_id
_entity_poly.type
_entity_poly.pdbx_seq_one_letter_code
_entity_poly.pdbx_strand_id
1 'polypeptide(L)'
;MAIGNCQSETLYSTLTDQCSGFNMGYWRLQNIYFIHQLKEVTIELSIGSNGIQFAKYVLEHSQNLKKMTVFHAPQQSKAVRKITKSKIASSAKLAFLEDRERS
;
A
#
# COMPACT_ATOMS: atom_id res chain seq x y z
N MET A 1 -12.95 6.34 -17.49
CA MET A 1 -14.06 6.66 -16.57
C MET A 1 -14.39 5.40 -15.80
N ALA A 2 -13.94 5.28 -14.55
CA ALA A 2 -14.37 4.18 -13.68
C ALA A 2 -15.45 4.76 -12.76
N ILE A 3 -16.72 4.57 -13.14
CA ILE A 3 -17.85 4.90 -12.28
C ILE A 3 -18.16 3.63 -11.49
N GLY A 4 -17.69 3.58 -10.24
CA GLY A 4 -18.13 2.62 -9.24
C GLY A 4 -18.66 3.43 -8.07
N ASN A 5 -19.98 3.52 -7.97
CA ASN A 5 -20.69 4.34 -6.99
C ASN A 5 -20.44 3.79 -5.57
N CYS A 6 -19.64 4.48 -4.76
CA CYS A 6 -19.31 4.07 -3.39
C CYS A 6 -20.02 4.97 -2.37
N GLN A 7 -21.30 4.69 -2.13
CA GLN A 7 -21.98 5.09 -0.91
C GLN A 7 -22.49 3.82 -0.22
N SER A 8 -21.80 3.38 0.83
CA SER A 8 -22.47 2.83 2.02
C SER A 8 -21.44 2.58 3.12
N GLU A 9 -21.67 3.23 4.25
CA GLU A 9 -21.08 2.90 5.54
C GLU A 9 -21.31 1.43 5.89
N THR A 10 -20.38 0.89 6.70
CA THR A 10 -20.47 -0.41 7.38
C THR A 10 -20.48 -1.66 6.49
N LEU A 11 -19.29 -2.25 6.25
CA LEU A 11 -18.98 -3.71 6.22
C LEU A 11 -17.51 -3.90 5.76
N TYR A 12 -16.57 -3.49 6.62
CA TYR A 12 -15.16 -3.28 6.29
C TYR A 12 -14.29 -4.55 6.42
N SER A 13 -14.13 -5.32 5.34
CA SER A 13 -12.91 -6.11 5.10
C SER A 13 -12.82 -6.78 3.73
N THR A 14 -13.94 -7.20 3.16
CA THR A 14 -13.98 -8.07 1.97
C THR A 14 -14.41 -7.33 0.71
N LEU A 15 -15.21 -6.27 0.82
CA LEU A 15 -15.71 -5.50 -0.34
C LEU A 15 -14.72 -4.43 -0.84
N THR A 16 -13.78 -3.98 -0.02
CA THR A 16 -12.82 -2.94 -0.41
C THR A 16 -11.73 -3.42 -1.37
N ASP A 17 -11.49 -4.72 -1.49
CA ASP A 17 -10.61 -5.27 -2.53
C ASP A 17 -11.27 -5.25 -3.93
N GLN A 18 -12.61 -5.20 -4.01
CA GLN A 18 -13.33 -5.13 -5.29
C GLN A 18 -13.41 -3.70 -5.87
N CYS A 19 -13.29 -2.66 -5.03
CA CYS A 19 -13.34 -1.26 -5.47
C CYS A 19 -11.96 -0.65 -5.81
N SER A 20 -10.92 -1.47 -5.99
CA SER A 20 -9.55 -1.00 -6.22
C SER A 20 -9.07 -1.41 -7.63
N GLY A 21 -8.96 -0.44 -8.54
CA GLY A 21 -8.42 -0.68 -9.88
C GLY A 21 -6.90 -0.86 -9.92
N PHE A 22 -6.19 -0.46 -8.85
CA PHE A 22 -4.73 -0.42 -8.80
C PHE A 22 -4.14 -1.58 -7.99
N ASN A 23 -4.39 -2.80 -8.46
CA ASN A 23 -3.84 -4.01 -7.87
C ASN A 23 -2.35 -4.23 -8.25
N MET A 24 -1.74 -5.32 -7.76
CA MET A 24 -0.34 -5.66 -8.10
C MET A 24 -0.09 -5.79 -9.61
N GLY A 25 -1.07 -6.31 -10.38
CA GLY A 25 -0.98 -6.40 -11.83
C GLY A 25 -0.88 -5.03 -12.48
N TYR A 26 -1.71 -4.08 -12.03
CA TYR A 26 -1.65 -2.69 -12.47
C TYR A 26 -0.25 -2.08 -12.23
N TRP A 27 0.32 -2.24 -11.03
CA TRP A 27 1.64 -1.68 -10.71
C TRP A 27 2.78 -2.30 -11.52
N ARG A 28 2.70 -3.62 -11.80
CA ARG A 28 3.67 -4.28 -12.69
C ARG A 28 3.62 -3.72 -14.12
N LEU A 29 2.43 -3.37 -14.62
CA LEU A 29 2.28 -2.74 -15.94
C LEU A 29 2.83 -1.32 -16.02
N GLN A 30 2.94 -0.61 -14.89
CA GLN A 30 3.47 0.76 -14.89
C GLN A 30 4.97 0.84 -15.22
N ASN A 31 5.70 -0.26 -15.11
CA ASN A 31 7.15 -0.35 -15.37
C ASN A 31 7.93 0.84 -14.77
N ILE A 32 7.85 1.00 -13.45
CA ILE A 32 8.49 2.12 -12.74
C ILE A 32 10.01 1.98 -12.84
N TYR A 33 10.61 2.71 -13.78
CA TYR A 33 12.01 2.54 -14.20
C TYR A 33 13.02 2.62 -13.06
N PHE A 34 12.78 3.50 -12.08
CA PHE A 34 13.69 3.72 -10.96
C PHE A 34 13.43 2.80 -9.76
N ILE A 35 12.50 1.84 -9.86
CA ILE A 35 12.09 1.02 -8.71
C ILE A 35 13.28 0.27 -8.08
N HIS A 36 14.21 -0.23 -8.90
CA HIS A 36 15.41 -0.92 -8.42
C HIS A 36 16.42 0.01 -7.75
N GLN A 37 16.37 1.32 -8.02
CA GLN A 37 17.27 2.32 -7.45
C GLN A 37 16.71 2.96 -6.18
N LEU A 38 15.43 2.72 -5.87
CA LEU A 38 14.74 3.33 -4.76
C LEU A 38 15.39 2.90 -3.43
N LYS A 39 15.86 3.89 -2.66
CA LYS A 39 16.50 3.68 -1.36
C LYS A 39 15.54 3.91 -0.20
N GLU A 40 14.68 4.90 -0.31
CA GLU A 40 13.71 5.25 0.72
C GLU A 40 12.39 5.63 0.09
N VAL A 41 11.29 5.30 0.76
CA VAL A 41 9.94 5.69 0.34
C VAL A 41 9.07 5.95 1.55
N THR A 42 8.20 6.94 1.41
CA THR A 42 7.12 7.22 2.35
C THR A 42 5.80 7.07 1.61
N ILE A 43 4.89 6.26 2.16
CA ILE A 43 3.58 5.99 1.58
C ILE A 43 2.53 6.35 2.61
N GLU A 44 1.58 7.17 2.21
CA GLU A 44 0.41 7.49 3.02
C GLU A 44 -0.78 6.65 2.53
N LEU A 45 -1.37 5.87 3.43
CA LEU A 45 -2.50 5.02 3.07
C LEU A 45 -3.77 5.85 2.95
N SER A 46 -4.35 5.82 1.75
CA SER A 46 -5.71 6.29 1.52
C SER A 46 -6.75 5.23 1.92
N ILE A 47 -8.03 5.61 1.91
CA ILE A 47 -9.13 4.67 2.05
C ILE A 47 -9.09 3.67 0.88
N GLY A 48 -9.24 2.38 1.17
CA GLY A 48 -9.18 1.30 0.18
C GLY A 48 -7.83 0.56 0.17
N SER A 49 -7.57 -0.21 -0.89
CA SER A 49 -6.39 -1.08 -0.98
C SER A 49 -5.31 -0.61 -1.95
N ASN A 50 -5.53 0.45 -2.74
CA ASN A 50 -4.56 0.93 -3.74
C ASN A 50 -3.16 1.18 -3.14
N GLY A 51 -3.08 1.96 -2.06
CA GLY A 51 -1.81 2.25 -1.37
C GLY A 51 -1.16 1.00 -0.76
N ILE A 52 -1.99 0.03 -0.31
CA ILE A 52 -1.50 -1.26 0.18
C ILE A 52 -0.83 -2.03 -0.95
N GLN A 53 -1.48 -2.12 -2.12
CA GLN A 53 -0.94 -2.83 -3.28
C GLN A 53 0.33 -2.16 -3.81
N PHE A 54 0.40 -0.82 -3.77
CA PHE A 54 1.62 -0.10 -4.12
C PHE A 54 2.76 -0.40 -3.14
N ALA A 55 2.51 -0.38 -1.83
CA ALA A 55 3.52 -0.73 -0.82
C ALA A 55 4.06 -2.15 -1.03
N LYS A 56 3.18 -3.11 -1.33
CA LYS A 56 3.59 -4.48 -1.68
C LYS A 56 4.48 -4.52 -2.92
N TYR A 57 4.08 -3.81 -3.97
CA TYR A 57 4.85 -3.72 -5.20
C TYR A 57 6.26 -3.19 -4.95
N VAL A 58 6.38 -2.11 -4.18
CA VAL A 58 7.68 -1.51 -3.85
C VAL A 58 8.55 -2.49 -3.06
N LEU A 59 8.00 -3.17 -2.05
CA LEU A 59 8.75 -4.16 -1.28
C LEU A 59 9.24 -5.33 -2.14
N GLU A 60 8.43 -5.80 -3.08
CA GLU A 60 8.76 -6.95 -3.92
C GLU A 60 9.79 -6.63 -5.02
N HIS A 61 9.89 -5.38 -5.48
CA HIS A 61 10.71 -5.02 -6.66
C HIS A 61 11.88 -4.08 -6.37
N SER A 62 11.92 -3.44 -5.19
CA SER A 62 12.97 -2.49 -4.83
C SER A 62 14.14 -3.16 -4.10
N GLN A 63 15.11 -3.67 -4.86
CA GLN A 63 16.29 -4.38 -4.34
C GLN A 63 17.20 -3.50 -3.45
N ASN A 64 17.25 -2.20 -3.72
CA ASN A 64 18.09 -1.26 -2.99
C ASN A 64 17.36 -0.53 -1.85
N LEU A 65 16.13 -0.95 -1.52
CA LEU A 65 15.33 -0.29 -0.50
C LEU A 65 15.97 -0.49 0.87
N LYS A 66 16.22 0.63 1.56
CA LYS A 66 16.74 0.69 2.92
C LYS A 66 15.63 0.97 3.92
N LYS A 67 14.63 1.79 3.56
CA LYS A 67 13.55 2.18 4.44
C LYS A 67 12.23 2.37 3.70
N MET A 68 11.16 1.87 4.28
CA MET A 68 9.79 2.23 3.91
C MET A 68 9.06 2.74 5.14
N THR A 69 8.51 3.94 5.06
CA THR A 69 7.61 4.51 6.06
C THR A 69 6.19 4.45 5.53
N VAL A 70 5.27 3.89 6.31
CA VAL A 70 3.84 3.82 5.96
C VAL A 70 3.03 4.57 7.01
N PHE A 71 2.38 5.65 6.59
CA PHE A 71 1.39 6.36 7.40
C PHE A 71 0.03 5.72 7.23
N HIS A 72 -0.67 5.44 8.33
CA HIS A 72 -1.98 4.81 8.30
C HIS A 72 -2.91 5.37 9.36
N ALA A 73 -4.21 5.32 9.09
CA ALA A 73 -5.24 5.62 10.09
C ALA A 73 -5.36 4.45 11.10
N PRO A 74 -5.88 4.69 12.33
CA PRO A 74 -6.01 3.65 13.36
C PRO A 74 -6.82 2.42 12.89
N GLN A 75 -7.86 2.64 12.08
CA GLN A 75 -8.74 1.59 11.57
C GLN A 75 -8.05 0.68 10.52
N GLN A 76 -6.85 1.04 10.06
CA GLN A 76 -6.11 0.34 9.00
C GLN A 76 -5.07 -0.66 9.54
N SER A 77 -5.17 -1.11 10.79
CA SER A 77 -4.27 -2.12 11.37
C SER A 77 -4.16 -3.41 10.53
N LYS A 78 -5.23 -3.81 9.84
CA LYS A 78 -5.21 -4.93 8.87
C LYS A 78 -4.30 -4.66 7.67
N ALA A 79 -4.20 -3.40 7.22
CA ALA A 79 -3.32 -3.00 6.12
C ALA A 79 -1.85 -3.15 6.51
N VAL A 80 -1.48 -2.71 7.71
CA VAL A 80 -0.13 -2.89 8.29
C VAL A 80 0.24 -4.38 8.25
N ARG A 81 -0.62 -5.26 8.78
CA ARG A 81 -0.39 -6.71 8.76
C ARG A 81 -0.23 -7.27 7.34
N LYS A 82 -1.01 -6.78 6.36
CA LYS A 82 -0.89 -7.19 4.95
C LYS A 82 0.45 -6.76 4.36
N ILE A 83 0.94 -5.56 4.67
CA ILE A 83 2.22 -5.04 4.17
C ILE A 83 3.39 -5.81 4.80
N THR A 84 3.39 -5.99 6.13
CA THR A 84 4.46 -6.71 6.84
C THR A 84 4.66 -8.15 6.36
N LYS A 85 3.59 -8.83 5.95
CA LYS A 85 3.64 -10.21 5.44
C LYS A 85 4.10 -10.34 3.98
N SER A 86 4.39 -9.22 3.32
CA SER A 86 4.73 -9.22 1.90
C SER A 86 6.14 -9.70 1.66
N LYS A 87 6.40 -10.19 0.44
CA LYS A 87 7.77 -10.47 0.00
C LYS A 87 8.56 -9.17 -0.01
N ILE A 88 9.75 -9.19 0.56
CA ILE A 88 10.68 -8.06 0.58
C ILE A 88 11.93 -8.48 -0.19
N ALA A 89 12.30 -7.73 -1.22
CA ALA A 89 13.46 -8.01 -2.07
C ALA A 89 14.79 -7.53 -1.47
N SER A 90 14.73 -6.76 -0.38
CA SER A 90 15.89 -6.17 0.29
C SER A 90 15.83 -6.39 1.82
N SER A 91 16.81 -5.86 2.54
CA SER A 91 16.82 -5.78 4.00
C SER A 91 16.16 -4.51 4.54
N ALA A 92 15.15 -3.96 3.85
CA ALA A 92 14.54 -2.69 4.20
C ALA A 92 13.94 -2.68 5.61
N LYS A 93 14.11 -1.58 6.33
CA LYS A 93 13.39 -1.31 7.59
C LYS A 93 12.00 -0.80 7.27
N LEU A 94 10.98 -1.46 7.83
CA LEU A 94 9.60 -0.98 7.79
C LEU A 94 9.31 -0.14 9.03
N ALA A 95 8.77 1.06 8.83
CA ALA A 95 8.24 1.91 9.89
C ALA A 95 6.76 2.18 9.60
N PHE A 96 5.91 1.96 10.61
CA PHE A 96 4.49 2.27 10.54
C PHE A 96 4.19 3.39 11.51
N LEU A 97 3.58 4.47 11.01
CA LEU A 97 3.24 5.65 11.78
C LEU A 97 1.72 5.82 11.73
N GLU A 98 1.10 5.77 12.89
CA GLU A 98 -0.32 6.00 13.05
C GLU A 98 -0.58 7.52 13.05
N ASP A 99 -1.44 7.97 12.15
CA ASP A 99 -1.94 9.35 12.12
C ASP A 99 -3.30 9.40 12.81
N ARG A 100 -3.33 9.93 14.04
CA ARG A 100 -4.52 9.96 14.89
C ARG A 100 -5.48 11.09 14.55
N GLU A 101 -5.06 12.07 13.76
CA GLU A 101 -5.87 13.24 13.40
C GLU A 101 -6.83 12.97 12.21
N ARG A 102 -6.79 11.77 11.62
CA ARG A 102 -7.57 11.38 10.43
C ARG A 102 -8.75 10.42 10.68
N SER A 103 -9.28 10.43 11.90
CA SER A 103 -10.41 9.58 12.32
C SER A 103 -11.71 9.84 11.56
#